data_AF-A0A8J8DAG4-F1
#
_entry.id   AF-A0A8J8DAG4-F1
#
_cell.length_a   1.000
_cell.length_b   1.000
_cell.length_c   1.000
_cell.angle_alpha   90.00
_cell.angle_beta   90.00
_cell.angle_gamma   90.00
#
_symmetry.space_group_name_H-M   'P 1'
#
loop_
_entity.id
_entity.type
_entity.pdbx_description
1 polymer ?
#
loop_
_entity_poly.entity_id
_entity_poly.type
_entity_poly.pdbx_seq_one_letter_code
_entity_poly.pdbx_strand_id
1 'polypeptide(L)'
;MPEPKFEEVFGGFQVTFYKDIYTEEHLRELGLNDRQIRAVLYVKEKGKITNKEYQELFKVSRITATRDLSELVEKGILMRVGRGKRGIKYVIQMMQK
;
A
#
# COMPACT_ATOMS: atom_id res chain seq x y z
N MET A 1 -24.31 6.29 14.99
CA MET A 1 -23.86 4.89 14.79
C MET A 1 -24.26 4.46 13.39
N PRO A 2 -23.40 3.72 12.68
CA PRO A 2 -23.52 2.26 12.70
C PRO A 2 -22.22 1.55 13.08
N GLU A 3 -22.37 0.30 13.54
CA GLU A 3 -21.32 -0.58 14.05
C GLU A 3 -20.51 -1.23 12.91
N PRO A 4 -19.17 -1.23 12.97
CA PRO A 4 -18.35 -1.95 12.01
C PRO A 4 -18.37 -3.45 12.31
N LYS A 5 -18.90 -4.24 11.38
CA LYS A 5 -18.77 -5.70 11.36
C LYS A 5 -17.37 -6.05 10.83
N PHE A 6 -16.54 -6.62 11.69
CA PHE A 6 -15.24 -7.16 11.33
C PHE A 6 -15.41 -8.64 10.98
N GLU A 7 -15.19 -8.97 9.70
CA GLU A 7 -15.02 -10.36 9.27
C GLU A 7 -13.59 -10.81 9.55
N GLU A 8 -13.47 -12.00 10.13
CA GLU A 8 -12.23 -12.68 10.52
C GLU A 8 -11.34 -12.95 9.29
N VAL A 9 -10.23 -12.23 9.15
CA VAL A 9 -9.15 -12.60 8.24
C VAL A 9 -7.84 -12.62 9.03
N PHE A 10 -7.53 -13.79 9.58
CA PHE A 10 -6.19 -14.27 9.94
C PHE A 10 -5.18 -13.23 10.46
N GLY A 11 -5.13 -13.11 11.80
CA GLY A 11 -3.86 -13.10 12.53
C GLY A 11 -3.00 -11.84 12.46
N GLY A 12 -3.17 -10.96 13.44
CA GLY A 12 -2.08 -10.12 13.97
C GLY A 12 -2.10 -8.66 13.53
N PHE A 13 -3.08 -7.90 14.02
CA PHE A 13 -3.08 -6.43 13.94
C PHE A 13 -2.00 -5.85 14.86
N GLN A 14 -0.80 -5.59 14.33
CA GLN A 14 0.12 -4.64 14.95
C GLN A 14 -0.01 -3.30 14.23
N VAL A 15 -1.18 -2.67 14.37
CA VAL A 15 -1.38 -1.26 14.02
C VAL A 15 -0.68 -0.46 15.10
N THR A 16 0.63 -0.32 14.99
CA THR A 16 1.32 0.65 15.83
C THR A 16 0.93 2.02 15.31
N PHE A 17 0.07 2.69 16.08
CA PHE A 17 -0.42 4.06 15.94
C PHE A 17 0.71 5.11 15.95
N TYR A 18 1.77 4.94 15.17
CA TYR A 18 2.79 5.98 15.02
C TYR A 18 2.34 6.95 13.94
N LYS A 19 1.50 7.90 14.35
CA LYS A 19 1.08 9.09 13.57
C LYS A 19 0.33 8.74 12.28
N ASP A 20 -0.94 9.10 12.21
CA ASP A 20 -1.80 8.88 11.03
C ASP A 20 -1.42 9.79 9.83
N ILE A 21 -0.17 9.67 9.34
CA ILE A 21 0.31 10.31 8.11
C ILE A 21 -0.19 9.59 6.85
N TYR A 22 -0.91 8.49 6.99
CA TYR A 22 -1.48 7.71 5.90
C TYR A 22 -3.01 7.77 5.90
N THR A 23 -3.59 8.92 6.28
CA THR A 23 -5.01 9.19 6.06
C THR A 23 -5.27 9.43 4.57
N GLU A 24 -6.47 9.12 4.09
CA GLU A 24 -6.82 9.34 2.69
C GLU A 24 -6.66 10.81 2.28
N GLU A 25 -7.01 11.74 3.17
CA GLU A 25 -6.89 13.18 2.96
C GLU A 25 -5.45 13.59 2.70
N HIS A 26 -4.51 13.17 3.54
CA HIS A 26 -3.09 13.49 3.35
C HIS A 26 -2.52 12.84 2.08
N LEU A 27 -2.93 11.61 1.77
CA LEU A 27 -2.50 10.93 0.55
C LEU A 27 -3.06 11.63 -0.71
N ARG A 28 -4.27 12.19 -0.65
CA ARG A 28 -4.84 13.04 -1.72
C ARG A 28 -4.04 14.33 -1.89
N GLU A 29 -3.63 14.98 -0.80
CA GLU A 29 -2.77 16.18 -0.84
C GLU A 29 -1.40 15.90 -1.48
N LEU A 30 -0.86 14.69 -1.29
CA LEU A 30 0.36 14.22 -1.96
C LEU A 30 0.17 13.92 -3.46
N GLY A 31 -1.04 14.13 -3.99
CA GLY A 31 -1.40 13.97 -5.39
C GLY A 31 -1.55 12.51 -5.82
N LEU A 32 -1.89 11.60 -4.88
CA LEU A 32 -2.16 10.21 -5.22
C LEU A 32 -3.57 10.05 -5.78
N ASN A 33 -3.71 9.18 -6.77
CA ASN A 33 -5.03 8.77 -7.26
C ASN A 33 -5.68 7.72 -6.33
N ASP A 34 -6.98 7.44 -6.50
CA ASP A 34 -7.71 6.53 -5.62
C ASP A 34 -7.12 5.10 -5.58
N ARG A 35 -6.55 4.61 -6.69
CA ARG A 35 -5.90 3.29 -6.70
C ARG A 35 -4.62 3.29 -5.88
N GLN A 36 -3.83 4.35 -5.98
CA GLN A 36 -2.60 4.53 -5.21
C GLN A 36 -2.90 4.66 -3.71
N ILE A 37 -3.90 5.46 -3.33
CA ILE A 37 -4.34 5.61 -1.94
C ILE A 37 -4.74 4.26 -1.36
N ARG A 38 -5.62 3.53 -2.05
CA ARG A 38 -6.05 2.20 -1.63
C ARG A 38 -4.90 1.20 -1.55
N ALA A 39 -3.92 1.29 -2.44
CA ALA A 39 -2.75 0.44 -2.39
C ALA A 39 -1.88 0.73 -1.17
N VAL A 40 -1.70 2.01 -0.81
CA VAL A 40 -0.98 2.40 0.42
C VAL A 40 -1.70 1.88 1.65
N LEU A 41 -3.03 2.04 1.73
CA LEU A 41 -3.84 1.47 2.81
C LEU A 41 -3.73 -0.06 2.89
N TYR A 42 -3.79 -0.73 1.74
CA TYR A 42 -3.62 -2.18 1.67
C TYR A 42 -2.24 -2.63 2.18
N VAL A 43 -1.17 -1.91 1.83
CA VAL A 43 0.18 -2.23 2.32
C VAL A 43 0.33 -1.87 3.79
N LYS A 44 -0.34 -0.83 4.30
CA LYS A 44 -0.42 -0.51 5.74
C LYS A 44 -1.04 -1.68 6.51
N GLU A 45 -2.10 -2.29 5.98
CA GLU A 45 -2.80 -3.41 6.62
C GLU A 45 -2.08 -4.75 6.44
N LYS A 46 -1.66 -5.11 5.22
CA LYS A 46 -1.06 -6.41 4.90
C LYS A 46 0.46 -6.44 5.08
N GLY A 47 1.08 -5.28 5.28
CA GLY A 47 2.53 -5.08 5.38
C GLY A 47 3.28 -5.08 4.05
N LYS A 48 2.72 -5.67 2.99
CA LYS A 48 3.35 -5.72 1.66
C LYS A 48 2.33 -5.89 0.53
N ILE A 49 2.72 -5.49 -0.67
CA ILE A 49 2.02 -5.81 -1.92
C ILE A 49 3.02 -6.21 -2.99
N THR A 50 2.65 -7.17 -3.84
CA THR A 50 3.37 -7.50 -5.07
C THR A 50 2.68 -6.88 -6.28
N ASN A 51 3.40 -6.74 -7.38
CA ASN A 51 2.80 -6.25 -8.63
C ASN A 51 1.64 -7.14 -9.11
N LYS A 52 1.71 -8.45 -8.86
CA LYS A 52 0.63 -9.39 -9.19
C LYS A 52 -0.62 -9.13 -8.34
N GLU A 53 -0.46 -9.00 -7.02
CA GLU A 53 -1.57 -8.68 -6.12
C GLU A 53 -2.20 -7.33 -6.48
N TYR A 54 -1.41 -6.32 -6.86
CA TYR A 54 -1.92 -5.04 -7.32
C TYR A 54 -2.82 -5.19 -8.57
N GLN A 55 -2.37 -5.95 -9.57
CA GLN A 55 -3.16 -6.23 -10.76
C GLN A 55 -4.48 -6.93 -10.42
N GLU A 56 -4.45 -7.89 -9.50
CA GLU A 56 -5.64 -8.67 -9.09
C GLU A 56 -6.64 -7.84 -8.29
N LEU A 57 -6.16 -6.96 -7.41
CA LEU A 57 -6.98 -6.08 -6.56
C LEU A 57 -7.64 -4.95 -7.37
N PHE A 58 -6.87 -4.32 -8.27
CA PHE A 58 -7.33 -3.13 -9.00
C PHE A 58 -7.79 -3.44 -10.43
N LYS A 59 -7.70 -4.71 -10.87
CA LYS A 59 -8.05 -5.17 -12.21
C LYS A 59 -7.36 -4.36 -13.32
N VAL A 60 -6.09 -4.03 -13.10
CA VAL A 60 -5.27 -3.24 -14.03
C VAL A 60 -4.22 -4.08 -14.75
N SER A 61 -3.72 -3.58 -15.87
CA SER A 61 -2.60 -4.20 -16.57
C SER A 61 -1.32 -4.20 -15.72
N ARG A 62 -0.41 -5.13 -16.02
CA ARG A 62 0.94 -5.15 -15.42
C ARG A 62 1.69 -3.83 -15.60
N ILE A 63 1.53 -3.16 -16.75
CA ILE A 63 2.19 -1.89 -17.05
C ILE A 63 1.66 -0.81 -16.12
N THR A 64 0.33 -0.70 -15.99
CA THR A 64 -0.34 0.24 -15.07
C THR A 64 0.09 -0.02 -13.63
N ALA A 65 0.04 -1.27 -13.16
CA ALA A 65 0.49 -1.63 -11.81
C ALA A 65 1.96 -1.27 -11.56
N THR A 66 2.81 -1.46 -12.57
CA THR A 66 4.23 -1.11 -12.46
C THR A 66 4.42 0.39 -12.34
N ARG A 67 3.72 1.18 -13.16
CA ARG A 67 3.77 2.64 -13.10
C ARG A 67 3.25 3.16 -11.76
N ASP A 68 2.05 2.76 -11.36
CA ASP A 68 1.41 3.23 -10.13
C ASP A 68 2.27 2.88 -8.88
N LEU A 69 2.84 1.67 -8.82
CA LEU A 69 3.76 1.27 -7.74
C LEU A 69 5.12 1.98 -7.80
N SER A 70 5.63 2.30 -8.98
CA SER A 70 6.90 3.03 -9.12
C SER A 70 6.74 4.49 -8.67
N GLU A 71 5.64 5.14 -9.04
CA GLU A 71 5.31 6.49 -8.56
C GLU A 71 5.21 6.53 -7.02
N LEU A 72 4.62 5.51 -6.40
CA LEU A 72 4.57 5.40 -4.93
C LEU A 72 5.95 5.21 -4.29
N VAL A 73 6.88 4.56 -5.00
CA VAL A 73 8.28 4.42 -4.55
C VAL A 73 9.06 5.73 -4.73
N GLU A 74 8.89 6.42 -5.85
CA GLU A 74 9.50 7.72 -6.12
C GLU A 74 9.05 8.79 -5.13
N LYS A 75 7.78 8.76 -4.73
CA LYS A 75 7.23 9.62 -3.67
C LYS A 75 7.70 9.23 -2.26
N GLY A 76 8.50 8.18 -2.11
CA GLY A 76 9.02 7.72 -0.82
C GLY A 76 7.95 7.14 0.12
N ILE A 77 6.79 6.76 -0.41
CA ILE A 77 5.68 6.18 0.37
C ILE A 77 5.86 4.67 0.49
N LEU A 78 6.25 4.03 -0.62
CA LEU A 78 6.59 2.60 -0.65
C LEU A 78 8.09 2.42 -0.88
N MET A 79 8.61 1.29 -0.41
CA MET A 79 9.94 0.80 -0.73
C MET A 79 9.82 -0.51 -1.50
N ARG A 80 10.56 -0.60 -2.60
CA ARG A 80 10.74 -1.86 -3.32
C ARG A 80 11.78 -2.72 -2.60
N VAL A 81 11.36 -3.90 -2.15
CA VAL A 81 12.19 -4.87 -1.42
C VAL A 81 12.25 -6.20 -2.19
N GLY A 82 13.44 -6.77 -2.31
CA GLY A 82 13.69 -8.08 -2.91
C GLY A 82 14.71 -8.05 -4.06
N ARG A 83 15.30 -9.22 -4.36
CA ARG A 83 16.27 -9.40 -5.46
C ARG A 83 15.65 -10.21 -6.59
N GLY A 84 15.94 -9.84 -7.84
CA GLY A 84 15.45 -10.53 -9.04
C GLY A 84 13.99 -10.23 -9.41
N LYS A 85 13.42 -10.99 -10.37
CA LYS A 85 12.07 -10.74 -10.92
C LYS A 85 10.92 -11.38 -10.12
N ARG A 86 11.17 -12.49 -9.41
CA ARG A 86 10.12 -13.28 -8.72
C ARG A 86 9.93 -12.93 -7.24
N GLY A 87 10.79 -12.11 -6.67
CA GLY A 87 10.78 -11.77 -5.23
C GLY A 87 10.47 -10.30 -4.92
N ILE A 88 10.04 -9.51 -5.91
CA ILE A 88 9.79 -8.08 -5.71
C ILE A 88 8.48 -7.90 -4.96
N LYS A 89 8.58 -7.27 -3.80
CA LYS A 89 7.47 -6.79 -2.98
C LYS A 89 7.67 -5.31 -2.67
N TYR A 90 6.58 -4.63 -2.39
CA TYR A 90 6.55 -3.23 -2.01
C TYR A 90 6.00 -3.14 -0.58
N VAL A 91 6.70 -2.43 0.30
CA VAL A 91 6.36 -2.26 1.72
C VAL A 91 6.27 -0.78 2.04
N ILE A 92 5.58 -0.39 3.12
CA ILE A 92 5.59 1.02 3.57
C ILE A 92 7.03 1.43 3.86
N GLN A 93 7.44 2.57 3.33
CA GLN A 93 8.69 3.19 3.71
C GLN A 93 8.55 3.71 5.14
N MET A 94 9.20 3.04 6.09
CA MET A 94 9.34 3.57 7.44
C MET A 94 10.21 4.82 7.34
N MET A 95 9.62 6.00 7.49
CA MET A 95 10.37 7.24 7.65
C MET A 95 11.19 7.13 8.94
N GLN A 96 12.45 6.72 8.83
CA GLN A 96 13.41 6.92 9.90
C GLN A 96 13.67 8.43 9.99
N LYS A 97 13.28 8.98 11.14
CA LYS A 97 13.63 10.34 11.54
C LYS A 97 15.11 10.43 11.85
#